data_AF-A0A3C1N6C7-F1
#
_entry.id   AF-A0A3C1N6C7-F1
#
_cell.length_a   1.000
_cell.length_b   1.000
_cell.length_c   1.000
_cell.angle_alpha   90.00
_cell.angle_beta   90.00
_cell.angle_gamma   90.00
#
_symmetry.space_group_name_H-M   'P 1'
#
loop_
_entity.id
_entity.type
_entity.pdbx_description
1 polymer ?
#
loop_
_entity_poly.entity_id
_entity_poly.type
_entity_poly.pdbx_seq_one_letter_code
_entity_poly.pdbx_strand_id
1 'polypeptide(L)'
;MRNSDTVWVFGYGSLMWRPDFKYLNFGQASINGWSRRFWQGSTDHRGVPGAPGRVVTLVETPDACCGGMAYEIDRKVAVEAFGELDRREIQG
;
A
#
# COMPACT_ATOMS: atom_id res chain seq x y z
N MET A 1 -8.22 21.61 -18.95
CA MET A 1 -7.21 21.03 -18.03
C MET A 1 -7.93 20.03 -17.14
N ARG A 2 -7.52 18.75 -17.12
CA ARG A 2 -8.14 17.76 -16.22
C ARG A 2 -7.63 18.01 -14.80
N ASN A 3 -8.36 18.83 -14.05
CA ASN A 3 -8.29 18.78 -12.59
C ASN A 3 -9.00 17.49 -12.20
N SER A 4 -8.27 16.38 -12.17
CA SER A 4 -8.83 15.14 -11.65
C SER A 4 -8.83 15.27 -10.14
N ASP A 5 -10.01 15.49 -9.57
CA ASP A 5 -10.24 15.49 -8.12
C ASP A 5 -10.02 14.10 -7.50
N THR A 6 -9.58 13.13 -8.30
CA THR A 6 -9.30 11.74 -7.91
C THR A 6 -7.84 11.36 -8.13
N VAL A 7 -7.40 10.34 -7.40
CA VAL A 7 -6.07 9.71 -7.53
C VAL A 7 -6.22 8.19 -7.47
N TRP A 8 -5.24 7.48 -8.05
CA TRP A 8 -5.17 6.02 -7.97
C TRP A 8 -4.14 5.59 -6.91
N VAL A 9 -4.55 4.75 -5.98
CA VAL A 9 -3.70 4.15 -4.95
C VAL A 9 -3.46 2.69 -5.27
N PHE A 10 -2.20 2.27 -5.34
CA PHE A 10 -1.81 0.88 -5.57
C PHE A 10 -1.60 0.16 -4.23
N GLY A 11 -2.45 -0.83 -3.95
CA GLY A 11 -2.32 -1.73 -2.82
C GLY A 11 -1.48 -2.95 -3.17
N TYR A 12 -0.36 -3.13 -2.48
CA TYR A 12 0.54 -4.28 -2.63
C TYR A 12 0.60 -5.19 -1.39
N GLY A 13 -0.08 -4.84 -0.30
CA GLY A 13 -0.11 -5.59 0.95
C GLY A 13 -1.52 -5.76 1.50
N SER A 14 -1.71 -5.41 2.78
CA SER A 14 -3.01 -5.46 3.46
C SER A 14 -4.11 -4.70 2.69
N LEU A 15 -3.76 -3.59 2.03
CA LEU A 15 -4.66 -2.79 1.19
C LEU A 15 -5.31 -3.56 0.04
N MET A 16 -4.76 -4.70 -0.38
CA MET A 16 -5.42 -5.57 -1.38
C MET A 16 -6.72 -6.20 -0.84
N TRP A 17 -6.84 -6.37 0.48
CA TRP A 17 -7.97 -7.07 1.13
C TRP A 17 -8.72 -6.19 2.14
N ARG A 18 -8.08 -5.12 2.64
CA ARG A 18 -8.62 -4.19 3.64
C ARG A 18 -8.19 -2.75 3.31
N PRO A 19 -8.83 -2.10 2.33
CA PRO A 19 -8.49 -0.72 1.96
C PRO A 19 -8.78 0.28 3.07
N ASP A 20 -9.85 0.08 3.86
CA ASP A 20 -10.21 0.95 5.01
C ASP A 20 -10.47 2.43 4.64
N PHE A 21 -10.77 2.70 3.37
CA PHE A 21 -11.18 4.01 2.85
C PHE A 21 -12.28 3.87 1.79
N LYS A 22 -13.01 4.96 1.53
CA LYS A 22 -14.00 5.01 0.45
C LYS A 22 -13.29 5.13 -0.90
N TYR A 23 -13.74 4.35 -1.88
CA TYR A 23 -13.24 4.40 -3.25
C TYR A 23 -14.39 4.51 -4.26
N LEU A 24 -14.07 5.12 -5.41
CA LEU A 24 -14.98 5.34 -6.53
C LEU A 24 -14.93 4.16 -7.51
N ASN A 25 -13.73 3.66 -7.80
CA ASN A 25 -13.48 2.50 -8.64
C ASN A 25 -12.36 1.64 -8.02
N PHE A 26 -12.31 0.37 -8.41
CA PHE A 26 -11.22 -0.53 -8.04
C PHE A 26 -11.04 -1.63 -9.07
N GLY A 27 -9.84 -2.20 -9.13
CA GLY A 27 -9.55 -3.31 -10.04
C GLY A 27 -8.17 -3.92 -9.81
N GLN A 28 -7.95 -5.08 -10.42
CA GLN A 28 -6.62 -5.68 -10.47
C GLN A 28 -5.68 -4.75 -11.25
N ALA A 29 -4.47 -4.59 -10.73
CA ALA A 29 -3.46 -3.74 -11.34
C ALA A 29 -2.06 -4.35 -11.16
N SER A 30 -1.11 -3.85 -11.95
CA SER A 30 0.29 -4.24 -11.84
C SER A 30 1.20 -3.03 -12.03
N ILE A 31 2.33 -3.03 -11.33
CA ILE A 31 3.41 -2.06 -11.50
C ILE A 31 4.67 -2.75 -12.02
N ASN A 32 5.38 -2.10 -12.94
CA ASN A 32 6.64 -2.60 -13.51
C ASN A 32 7.84 -2.01 -12.76
N GLY A 33 8.94 -2.74 -12.72
CA GLY A 33 10.17 -2.31 -12.04
C GLY A 33 10.17 -2.56 -10.53
N TRP A 34 9.21 -3.33 -10.01
CA TRP A 34 9.06 -3.55 -8.57
C TRP A 34 8.77 -5.02 -8.24
N SER A 35 9.38 -5.48 -7.15
CA SER A 35 9.12 -6.77 -6.53
C SER A 35 8.53 -6.61 -5.14
N ARG A 36 7.51 -7.43 -4.81
CA ARG A 36 7.02 -7.56 -3.44
C ARG A 36 7.87 -8.56 -2.65
N ARG A 37 8.33 -8.17 -1.46
CA ARG A 37 9.17 -8.99 -0.58
C ARG A 37 8.76 -8.85 0.88
N PHE A 38 8.86 -9.94 1.65
CA PHE A 38 8.62 -9.96 3.10
C PHE A 38 9.89 -9.53 3.87
N TRP A 39 10.38 -8.32 3.61
CA TRP A 39 11.68 -7.86 4.12
C TRP A 39 11.58 -6.78 5.20
N GLN A 40 10.42 -6.14 5.36
CA GLN A 40 10.22 -5.15 6.43
C GLN A 40 9.91 -5.87 7.74
N GLY A 41 10.62 -5.50 8.82
CA GLY A 41 10.35 -6.02 10.16
C GLY A 41 9.05 -5.44 10.71
N SER A 42 8.30 -6.21 11.49
CA SER A 42 7.16 -5.71 12.28
C SER A 42 7.24 -6.29 13.68
N THR A 43 7.23 -5.43 14.69
CA THR A 43 7.33 -5.81 16.11
C THR A 43 6.01 -5.64 16.86
N ASP A 44 4.96 -5.24 16.16
CA ASP A 44 3.71 -4.71 16.69
C ASP A 44 2.46 -5.45 16.13
N HIS A 45 2.49 -5.83 14.85
CA HIS A 45 1.37 -6.48 14.17
C HIS A 45 1.60 -7.95 13.85
N ARG A 46 2.84 -8.30 13.47
CA ARG A 46 3.20 -9.65 13.02
C ARG A 46 4.42 -10.23 13.76
N GLY A 47 4.87 -9.56 14.81
CA GLY A 47 5.92 -10.01 15.71
C GLY A 47 5.80 -9.33 17.06
N VAL A 48 6.85 -9.50 17.87
CA VAL A 48 7.01 -8.86 19.18
C VAL A 48 8.43 -8.33 19.32
N PRO A 49 8.70 -7.38 20.25
CA PRO A 49 10.06 -6.98 20.56
C PRO A 49 10.92 -8.20 20.92
N GLY A 50 12.06 -8.38 20.25
CA GLY A 50 12.95 -9.54 20.39
C GLY A 50 12.66 -10.72 19.45
N ALA A 51 11.50 -10.75 18.79
CA ALA A 51 11.16 -11.72 17.75
C ALA A 51 10.28 -11.05 16.67
N PRO A 52 10.86 -10.18 15.82
CA PRO A 52 10.10 -9.45 14.82
C PRO A 52 9.54 -10.38 13.75
N GLY A 53 8.30 -10.11 13.33
CA GLY A 53 7.71 -10.68 12.15
C GLY A 53 8.23 -10.02 10.88
N ARG A 54 7.77 -10.50 9.73
CA ARG A 54 8.02 -9.90 8.43
C ARG A 54 6.72 -9.44 7.78
N VAL A 55 6.70 -8.22 7.30
CA VAL A 55 5.62 -7.65 6.47
C VAL A 55 6.13 -7.36 5.06
N VAL A 56 5.20 -7.23 4.13
CA VAL A 56 5.53 -6.99 2.72
C VAL A 56 5.96 -5.55 2.50
N THR A 57 6.97 -5.38 1.65
CA THR A 57 7.41 -4.09 1.13
C THR A 57 7.70 -4.22 -0.37
N LEU A 58 7.84 -3.09 -1.06
CA LEU A 58 8.23 -3.03 -2.46
C LEU A 58 9.72 -2.72 -2.57
N VAL A 59 10.40 -3.46 -3.44
CA VAL A 59 11.82 -3.28 -3.75
C VAL A 59 11.96 -3.07 -5.24
N GLU A 60 12.74 -2.06 -5.64
CA GLU A 60 13.05 -1.83 -7.05
C GLU A 60 13.71 -3.07 -7.66
N THR A 61 13.19 -3.52 -8.78
CA THR A 61 13.69 -4.68 -9.53
C THR A 61 13.32 -4.46 -11.00
N PRO A 62 14.25 -3.97 -11.84
CA PRO A 62 13.96 -3.45 -13.18
C PRO A 62 13.10 -4.37 -14.06
N ASP A 63 13.35 -5.68 -14.02
CA ASP A 63 12.66 -6.66 -14.87
C ASP A 63 11.44 -7.31 -14.20
N ALA A 64 11.03 -6.82 -13.03
CA ALA A 64 9.90 -7.37 -12.29
C ALA A 64 8.57 -6.69 -12.63
N CYS A 65 7.49 -7.47 -12.49
CA CYS A 65 6.13 -6.97 -12.51
C CYS A 65 5.43 -7.43 -11.22
N CYS A 66 4.90 -6.48 -10.44
CA CYS A 66 4.20 -6.77 -9.19
C CYS A 66 2.70 -6.55 -9.36
N GLY A 67 1.92 -7.63 -9.20
CA GLY A 67 0.46 -7.57 -9.17
C GLY A 67 -0.09 -7.12 -7.81
N GLY A 68 -1.19 -6.38 -7.85
CA GLY A 68 -1.90 -5.83 -6.71
C GLY A 68 -3.31 -5.38 -7.08
N MET A 69 -3.84 -4.45 -6.29
CA MET A 69 -5.13 -3.80 -6.54
C MET A 69 -4.91 -2.30 -6.71
N ALA A 70 -5.63 -1.65 -7.61
CA ALA A 70 -5.68 -0.20 -7.72
C ALA A 70 -7.06 0.29 -7.30
N TYR A 71 -7.09 1.37 -6.52
CA TYR A 71 -8.31 2.02 -6.07
C TYR A 71 -8.31 3.48 -6.51
N GLU A 72 -9.36 3.91 -7.19
CA GLU A 72 -9.59 5.32 -7.47
C GLU A 72 -10.30 5.95 -6.29
N ILE A 73 -9.69 6.98 -5.69
CA ILE A 73 -10.24 7.66 -4.52
C ILE A 73 -10.24 9.17 -4.75
N ASP A 74 -11.14 9.88 -4.06
CA ASP A 74 -11.09 11.34 -4.01
C ASP A 74 -9.78 11.79 -3.36
N ARG A 75 -9.19 12.88 -3.87
CA ARG A 75 -7.92 13.41 -3.36
C ARG A 75 -8.00 13.82 -1.89
N LYS A 76 -9.14 14.25 -1.39
CA LYS A 76 -9.34 14.56 0.05
C LYS A 76 -9.27 13.28 0.88
N VAL A 77 -9.89 12.21 0.41
CA VAL A 77 -9.81 10.88 1.03
C VAL A 77 -8.38 10.36 1.00
N ALA A 78 -7.63 10.60 -0.07
CA ALA A 78 -6.22 10.23 -0.14
C ALA A 78 -5.39 10.91 0.95
N VAL A 79 -5.55 12.23 1.13
CA VAL A 79 -4.83 12.99 2.17
C VAL A 79 -5.15 12.46 3.57
N GLU A 80 -6.41 12.16 3.85
CA GLU A 80 -6.84 11.55 5.12
C GLU A 80 -6.28 10.13 5.30
N ALA A 81 -6.42 9.28 4.28
CA ALA A 81 -5.96 7.90 4.32
C ALA A 81 -4.44 7.79 4.46
N PHE A 82 -3.66 8.61 3.76
CA PHE A 82 -2.20 8.63 3.89
C PHE A 82 -1.76 9.17 5.25
N GLY A 83 -2.45 10.14 5.83
CA GLY A 83 -2.17 10.59 7.20
C GLY A 83 -2.41 9.51 8.28
N GLU A 84 -3.43 8.67 8.09
CA GLU A 84 -3.69 7.51 8.96
C GLU A 84 -2.76 6.32 8.67
N LEU A 85 -2.37 6.11 7.41
CA LEU A 85 -1.39 5.08 7.01
C LEU A 85 0.02 5.41 7.52
N ASP A 86 0.44 6.68 7.48
CA ASP A 86 1.71 7.11 8.08
C ASP A 86 1.75 6.78 9.58
N ARG A 87 0.63 6.92 10.31
CA ARG A 87 0.54 6.48 11.71
C ARG A 87 0.62 4.96 11.89
N ARG A 88 0.16 4.18 10.91
CA ARG A 88 0.27 2.70 10.91
C ARG A 88 1.67 2.22 10.57
N GLU A 89 2.40 2.92 9.70
CA GLU A 89 3.73 2.50 9.24
C GLU A 89 4.89 3.07 10.09
N ILE A 90 4.66 4.12 10.90
CA ILE A 90 5.68 4.70 11.82
C ILE A 90 5.92 3.83 13.08
N GLN A 91 5.12 2.79 13.32
CA GLN A 91 5.38 1.82 14.42
C GLN A 91 6.19 0.58 14.00
N GLY A 92 6.75 0.57 12.79
CA GLY A 92 7.64 -0.49 12.28
C GLY A 92 9.08 -0.41 12.75
#